data_AF-A0AA88HBJ5-F1
#
_entry.id   AF-A0AA88HBJ5-F1
#
_cell.length_a   1.000
_cell.length_b   1.000
_cell.length_c   1.000
_cell.angle_alpha   90.00
_cell.angle_beta   90.00
_cell.angle_gamma   90.00
#
_symmetry.space_group_name_H-M   'P 1'
#
loop_
_entity.id
_entity.type
_entity.pdbx_description
1 polymer ?
#
loop_
_entity_poly.entity_id
_entity_poly.type
_entity_poly.pdbx_seq_one_letter_code
_entity_poly.pdbx_strand_id
1 'polypeptide(L)'
;MRSKGVKPGMLVTHFQSNGHKASVGDLISFVARYKPLPYLVDKEKLKKNIESEKEKERGRCIKRMLLDITTAQGKQGLVFCGKDHEGGNYVELANLLSRHNTEMNQWISKHNKPSVTSYLTGCSQDELIAILGTELVQRIFAEVNEAHFFGMFADGTPAVGHEECLALGVRYVDIK
;
A
#
# COMPACT_ATOMS: atom_id res chain seq x y z
N MET A 1 -48.25 44.45 -37.85
CA MET A 1 -47.57 45.12 -36.71
C MET A 1 -46.16 44.56 -36.61
N ARG A 2 -45.11 45.36 -36.90
CA ARG A 2 -43.72 44.92 -36.75
C ARG A 2 -43.31 45.16 -35.29
N SER A 3 -43.01 44.10 -34.53
CA SER A 3 -42.47 44.26 -33.18
C SER A 3 -41.09 44.92 -33.30
N LYS A 4 -40.89 46.04 -32.58
CA LYS A 4 -39.57 46.62 -32.42
C LYS A 4 -38.77 45.68 -31.53
N GLY A 5 -37.87 44.91 -32.12
CA GLY A 5 -36.95 44.04 -31.40
C GLY A 5 -36.24 44.83 -30.30
N VAL A 6 -36.20 44.27 -29.10
CA VAL A 6 -35.55 44.88 -27.93
C VAL A 6 -34.09 45.14 -28.27
N LYS A 7 -33.65 46.39 -28.17
CA LYS A 7 -32.25 46.75 -28.42
C LYS A 7 -31.38 46.06 -27.36
N PRO A 8 -30.32 45.33 -27.75
CA PRO A 8 -29.43 44.72 -26.78
C PRO A 8 -28.83 45.79 -25.87
N GLY A 9 -28.71 45.47 -24.57
CA GLY A 9 -28.15 46.40 -23.58
C GLY A 9 -26.69 46.72 -23.87
N MET A 10 -26.21 47.88 -23.38
CA MET A 10 -24.86 48.39 -23.67
C MET A 10 -23.73 47.40 -23.34
N LEU A 11 -23.88 46.61 -22.28
CA LEU A 11 -22.91 45.58 -21.91
C LEU A 11 -22.83 44.47 -22.97
N VAL A 12 -23.98 44.03 -23.49
CA VAL A 12 -24.04 42.99 -24.52
C VAL A 12 -23.37 43.47 -25.80
N THR A 13 -23.62 44.72 -26.20
CA THR A 13 -22.96 45.32 -27.38
C THR A 13 -21.46 45.51 -27.16
N HIS A 14 -21.01 45.82 -25.94
CA HIS A 14 -19.60 45.93 -25.61
C HIS A 14 -18.89 44.57 -25.68
N PHE A 15 -19.45 43.51 -25.07
CA PHE A 15 -18.85 42.17 -25.09
C PHE A 15 -18.80 41.56 -26.50
N GLN A 16 -19.72 41.94 -27.38
CA GLN A 16 -19.73 41.48 -28.77
C GLN A 16 -18.87 42.35 -29.71
N SER A 17 -18.38 43.50 -29.21
CA SER A 17 -17.57 44.44 -29.99
C SER A 17 -16.26 43.82 -30.43
N ASN A 18 -15.74 44.29 -31.57
CA ASN A 18 -14.46 43.82 -32.11
C ASN A 18 -13.29 44.18 -31.18
N GLY A 19 -13.37 45.33 -30.48
CA GLY A 19 -12.36 45.74 -29.52
C GLY A 19 -12.26 44.79 -28.33
N HIS A 20 -13.41 44.43 -27.72
CA HIS A 20 -13.42 43.46 -26.63
C HIS A 20 -12.89 42.10 -27.07
N LYS A 21 -13.32 41.60 -28.24
CA LYS A 21 -12.83 40.32 -28.79
C LYS A 21 -11.33 40.34 -29.06
N ALA A 22 -10.79 41.44 -29.58
CA ALA A 22 -9.35 41.60 -29.81
C ALA A 22 -8.58 41.57 -28.48
N SER A 23 -9.00 42.36 -27.48
CA SER A 23 -8.36 42.39 -26.16
C SER A 23 -8.43 41.05 -25.42
N VAL A 24 -9.57 40.33 -25.52
CA VAL A 24 -9.70 38.97 -24.98
C VAL A 24 -8.78 38.00 -25.73
N GLY A 25 -8.68 38.12 -27.06
CA GLY A 25 -7.73 37.36 -27.87
C GLY A 25 -6.27 37.60 -27.45
N ASP A 26 -5.90 38.86 -27.22
CA ASP A 26 -4.57 39.24 -26.74
C ASP A 26 -4.31 38.64 -25.35
N LEU A 27 -5.27 38.71 -24.43
CA LEU A 27 -5.17 38.10 -23.10
C LEU A 27 -5.02 36.58 -23.19
N ILE A 28 -5.81 35.91 -24.03
CA ILE A 28 -5.70 34.46 -24.25
C ILE A 28 -4.31 34.12 -24.80
N SER A 29 -3.82 34.89 -25.77
CA SER A 29 -2.49 34.69 -26.35
C SER A 29 -1.38 34.90 -25.32
N PHE A 30 -1.53 35.90 -24.44
CA PHE A 30 -0.62 36.22 -23.36
C PHE A 30 -0.60 35.10 -22.33
N VAL A 31 -1.76 34.61 -21.88
CA VAL A 31 -1.86 33.50 -20.91
C VAL A 31 -1.37 32.18 -21.52
N ALA A 32 -1.60 31.94 -22.81
CA ALA A 32 -1.08 30.76 -23.51
C ALA A 32 0.46 30.80 -23.63
N ARG A 33 1.03 31.99 -23.88
CA ARG A 33 2.47 32.21 -24.04
C ARG A 33 3.20 32.27 -22.69
N TYR A 34 2.58 32.90 -21.70
CA TYR A 34 3.05 33.03 -20.33
C TYR A 34 2.06 32.34 -19.40
N LYS A 35 2.32 31.06 -19.11
CA LYS A 35 1.61 30.35 -18.04
C LYS A 35 1.87 31.11 -16.74
N PRO A 36 0.84 31.63 -16.04
CA PRO A 36 1.02 32.38 -14.81
C PRO A 36 1.84 31.55 -13.80
N LEU A 37 2.82 32.17 -13.13
CA LEU A 37 3.65 31.51 -12.12
C LEU A 37 2.86 30.65 -11.12
N PRO A 38 1.69 31.10 -10.59
CA PRO A 38 0.88 30.27 -9.70
C PRO A 38 0.41 28.95 -10.33
N TYR A 39 0.00 28.99 -11.61
CA TYR A 39 -0.45 27.79 -12.35
C TYR A 39 0.69 26.79 -12.55
N LEU A 40 1.92 27.26 -12.78
CA LEU A 40 3.08 26.39 -12.92
C LEU A 40 3.46 25.73 -11.58
N VAL A 41 3.48 26.51 -10.50
CA VAL A 41 3.76 26.02 -9.14
C VAL A 41 2.71 24.99 -8.71
N ASP A 42 1.42 25.24 -8.97
CA ASP A 42 0.34 24.30 -8.66
C ASP A 42 0.45 23.02 -9.49
N LYS A 43 0.84 23.12 -10.77
CA LYS A 43 1.04 21.95 -11.63
C LYS A 43 2.24 21.11 -11.19
N GLU A 44 3.34 21.72 -10.75
CA GLU A 44 4.49 21.00 -10.20
C GLU A 44 4.15 20.33 -8.87
N LYS A 45 3.44 21.03 -7.98
CA LYS A 45 2.96 20.48 -6.71
C LYS A 45 2.03 19.28 -6.94
N LEU A 46 1.11 19.38 -7.89
CA LEU A 46 0.23 18.28 -8.28
C LEU A 46 1.03 17.09 -8.82
N LYS A 47 2.01 17.31 -9.69
CA LYS A 47 2.88 16.23 -10.19
C LYS A 47 3.64 15.54 -9.07
N LYS A 48 4.22 16.31 -8.13
CA LYS A 48 4.92 15.75 -6.96
C LYS A 48 3.98 14.93 -6.08
N ASN A 49 2.77 15.42 -5.83
CA ASN A 49 1.77 14.68 -5.05
C ASN A 49 1.38 13.38 -5.75
N ILE A 50 1.13 13.41 -7.07
CA ILE A 50 0.82 12.22 -7.86
C ILE A 50 1.97 11.20 -7.79
N GLU A 51 3.22 11.64 -7.90
CA GLU A 51 4.37 10.74 -7.81
C GLU A 51 4.53 10.14 -6.41
N SER A 52 4.31 10.96 -5.36
CA SER A 52 4.33 10.47 -3.97
C SER A 52 3.24 9.43 -3.72
N GLU A 53 2.02 9.63 -4.22
CA GLU A 53 0.95 8.65 -4.10
C GLU A 53 1.27 7.35 -4.85
N LYS A 54 1.88 7.44 -6.04
CA LYS A 54 2.35 6.26 -6.77
C LYS A 54 3.41 5.50 -5.99
N GLU A 55 4.36 6.19 -5.37
CA GLU A 55 5.40 5.56 -4.57
C GLU A 55 4.82 4.85 -3.34
N LYS A 56 3.84 5.47 -2.66
CA LYS A 56 3.10 4.82 -1.56
C LYS A 56 2.38 3.57 -2.03
N GLU A 57 1.72 3.63 -3.18
CA GLU A 57 0.96 2.49 -3.71
C GLU A 57 1.90 1.34 -4.12
N ARG A 58 3.05 1.66 -4.73
CA ARG A 58 4.11 0.68 -4.98
C ARG A 58 4.56 0.03 -3.67
N GLY A 59 4.85 0.83 -2.64
CA GLY A 59 5.23 0.32 -1.32
C GLY A 59 4.18 -0.60 -0.69
N ARG A 60 2.89 -0.26 -0.83
CA ARG A 60 1.78 -1.13 -0.37
C ARG A 60 1.72 -2.43 -1.16
N CYS A 61 1.94 -2.40 -2.47
CA CYS A 61 1.97 -3.58 -3.32
C CYS A 61 3.07 -4.56 -2.88
N ILE A 62 4.29 -4.04 -2.62
CA ILE A 62 5.40 -4.85 -2.10
C ILE A 62 5.05 -5.49 -0.75
N LYS A 63 4.59 -4.68 0.21
CA LYS A 63 4.22 -5.19 1.55
C LYS A 63 3.15 -6.27 1.49
N ARG A 64 2.16 -6.12 0.60
CA ARG A 64 1.13 -7.13 0.38
C ARG A 64 1.72 -8.44 -0.12
N MET A 65 2.58 -8.39 -1.14
CA MET A 65 3.25 -9.59 -1.66
C MET A 65 4.10 -10.29 -0.60
N LEU A 66 4.82 -9.53 0.24
CA LEU A 66 5.61 -10.09 1.34
C LEU A 66 4.73 -10.76 2.40
N LEU A 67 3.62 -10.13 2.80
CA LEU A 67 2.64 -10.73 3.71
C LEU A 67 2.00 -11.99 3.12
N ASP A 68 1.75 -12.01 1.81
CA ASP A 68 1.20 -13.18 1.11
C ASP A 68 2.19 -14.35 1.15
N ILE A 69 3.48 -14.10 0.95
CA ILE A 69 4.54 -15.11 1.10
C ILE A 69 4.54 -15.65 2.53
N THR A 70 4.58 -14.77 3.54
CA THR A 70 4.56 -15.16 4.96
C THR A 70 3.33 -15.99 5.30
N THR A 71 2.15 -15.58 4.81
CA THR A 71 0.91 -16.30 5.02
C THR A 71 0.91 -17.67 4.33
N ALA A 72 1.42 -17.76 3.10
CA ALA A 72 1.51 -19.01 2.36
C ALA A 72 2.43 -20.01 3.07
N GLN A 73 3.59 -19.55 3.54
CA GLN A 73 4.53 -20.39 4.30
C GLN A 73 3.93 -20.84 5.63
N GLY A 74 3.30 -19.93 6.38
CA GLY A 74 2.62 -20.27 7.63
C GLY A 74 1.53 -21.32 7.46
N LYS A 75 0.71 -21.21 6.40
CA LYS A 75 -0.32 -22.20 6.06
C LYS A 75 0.24 -23.58 5.71
N GLN A 76 1.41 -23.63 5.07
CA GLN A 76 2.06 -24.87 4.64
C GLN A 76 3.03 -25.43 5.70
N GLY A 77 3.24 -24.73 6.81
CA GLY A 77 4.25 -25.11 7.81
C GLY A 77 5.68 -25.04 7.28
N LEU A 78 5.95 -24.19 6.28
CA LEU A 78 7.28 -24.06 5.68
C LEU A 78 8.16 -23.11 6.49
N VAL A 79 9.42 -23.48 6.66
CA VAL A 79 10.42 -22.63 7.34
C VAL A 79 10.76 -21.42 6.48
N PHE A 80 10.93 -20.26 7.11
CA PHE A 80 11.24 -18.98 6.48
C PHE A 80 12.72 -18.84 6.12
N CYS A 81 13.61 -19.08 7.09
CA CYS A 81 15.06 -18.97 6.98
C CYS A 81 15.74 -20.30 6.59
N GLY A 82 16.89 -20.20 5.92
CA GLY A 82 17.83 -21.30 5.73
C GLY A 82 18.75 -21.48 6.95
N LYS A 83 19.61 -22.52 6.94
CA LYS A 83 20.49 -22.89 8.06
C LYS A 83 21.39 -21.74 8.57
N ASP A 84 21.77 -20.81 7.71
CA ASP A 84 22.73 -19.73 8.04
C ASP A 84 22.13 -18.33 7.84
N HIS A 85 20.80 -18.17 7.92
CA HIS A 85 20.07 -16.93 7.58
C HIS A 85 20.25 -16.44 6.12
N GLU A 86 21.06 -17.15 5.33
CA GLU A 86 21.21 -16.99 3.90
C GLU A 86 20.35 -18.03 3.16
N GLY A 87 19.69 -17.62 2.06
CA GLY A 87 19.00 -18.56 1.17
C GLY A 87 17.76 -19.27 1.73
N GLY A 88 16.94 -18.58 2.53
CA GLY A 88 15.68 -19.12 3.04
C GLY A 88 14.55 -19.16 2.01
N ASN A 89 13.55 -20.04 2.20
CA ASN A 89 12.39 -20.17 1.32
C ASN A 89 11.65 -18.83 1.12
N TYR A 90 11.61 -17.98 2.15
CA TYR A 90 10.96 -16.67 2.07
C TYR A 90 11.64 -15.76 1.03
N VAL A 91 12.97 -15.69 1.09
CA VAL A 91 13.79 -14.89 0.15
C VAL A 91 13.72 -15.49 -1.25
N GLU A 92 13.75 -16.81 -1.37
CA GLU A 92 13.65 -17.49 -2.67
C GLU A 92 12.29 -17.27 -3.34
N LEU A 93 11.19 -17.29 -2.58
CA LEU A 93 9.86 -16.95 -3.08
C LEU A 93 9.79 -15.47 -3.49
N ALA A 94 10.37 -14.56 -2.73
CA ALA A 94 10.46 -13.15 -3.11
C ALA A 94 11.25 -12.95 -4.42
N ASN A 95 12.36 -13.68 -4.60
CA ASN A 95 13.15 -13.69 -5.83
C ASN A 95 12.38 -14.33 -7.00
N LEU A 96 11.61 -15.39 -6.75
CA LEU A 96 10.73 -15.97 -7.77
C LEU A 96 9.68 -14.97 -8.23
N LEU A 97 8.99 -14.29 -7.30
CA LEU A 97 8.00 -13.27 -7.64
C LEU A 97 8.62 -12.10 -8.40
N SER A 98 9.84 -11.70 -8.06
CA SER A 98 10.52 -10.59 -8.73
C SER A 98 10.83 -10.87 -10.21
N ARG A 99 11.01 -12.14 -10.61
CA ARG A 99 11.14 -12.51 -12.03
C ARG A 99 9.87 -12.21 -12.85
N HIS A 100 8.71 -12.17 -12.21
CA HIS A 100 7.42 -11.99 -12.87
C HIS A 100 6.72 -10.66 -12.51
N ASN A 101 7.24 -9.92 -11.54
CA ASN A 101 6.68 -8.65 -11.08
C ASN A 101 7.73 -7.53 -11.12
N THR A 102 7.50 -6.53 -11.97
CA THR A 102 8.43 -5.43 -12.19
C THR A 102 8.65 -4.56 -10.96
N GLU A 103 7.61 -4.33 -10.15
CA GLU A 103 7.70 -3.52 -8.94
C GLU A 103 8.54 -4.25 -7.88
N MET A 104 8.31 -5.55 -7.70
CA MET A 104 9.09 -6.40 -6.80
C MET A 104 10.56 -6.45 -7.23
N ASN A 105 10.83 -6.60 -8.54
CA ASN A 105 12.20 -6.58 -9.06
C ASN A 105 12.93 -5.27 -8.78
N GLN A 106 12.28 -4.13 -9.08
CA GLN A 106 12.85 -2.82 -8.80
C GLN A 106 13.09 -2.61 -7.31
N TRP A 107 12.17 -3.08 -6.46
CA TRP A 107 12.31 -2.98 -5.02
C TRP A 107 13.50 -3.80 -4.50
N ILE A 108 13.59 -5.09 -4.84
CA ILE A 108 14.72 -5.97 -4.44
C ILE A 108 16.04 -5.38 -4.95
N SER A 109 16.11 -4.97 -6.22
CA SER A 109 17.33 -4.38 -6.80
C SER A 109 17.82 -3.14 -6.05
N LYS A 110 16.91 -2.32 -5.51
CA LYS A 110 17.24 -1.14 -4.71
C LYS A 110 17.65 -1.48 -3.28
N HIS A 111 17.05 -2.52 -2.69
CA HIS A 111 17.17 -2.86 -1.27
C HIS A 111 18.15 -4.01 -0.99
N ASN A 112 18.76 -4.60 -2.03
CA ASN A 112 19.83 -5.60 -1.89
C ASN A 112 21.21 -4.98 -1.57
N LYS A 113 21.22 -3.75 -1.03
CA LYS A 113 22.44 -3.03 -0.63
C LYS A 113 22.58 -3.12 0.89
N PRO A 114 23.79 -3.38 1.44
CA PRO A 114 24.01 -3.54 2.88
C PRO A 114 23.55 -2.36 3.75
N SER A 115 23.46 -1.16 3.17
CA SER A 115 23.10 0.08 3.86
C SER A 115 21.59 0.40 3.84
N VAL A 116 20.75 -0.48 3.26
CA VAL A 116 19.31 -0.24 3.10
C VAL A 116 18.52 -1.24 3.92
N THR A 117 17.62 -0.76 4.78
CA THR A 117 16.68 -1.61 5.53
C THR A 117 15.86 -2.45 4.56
N SER A 118 16.00 -3.77 4.63
CA SER A 118 15.33 -4.72 3.75
C SER A 118 14.39 -5.61 4.54
N TYR A 119 13.16 -5.79 4.03
CA TYR A 119 12.19 -6.75 4.58
C TYR A 119 12.59 -8.21 4.36
N LEU A 120 13.72 -8.48 3.71
CA LEU A 120 14.24 -9.82 3.47
C LEU A 120 15.20 -10.29 4.57
N THR A 121 15.62 -9.44 5.50
CA THR A 121 16.49 -9.84 6.61
C THR A 121 15.76 -10.74 7.60
N GLY A 122 16.51 -11.59 8.32
CA GLY A 122 15.94 -12.45 9.36
C GLY A 122 15.13 -11.67 10.40
N CYS A 123 15.66 -10.56 10.91
CA CYS A 123 14.93 -9.72 11.87
C CYS A 123 13.59 -9.22 11.33
N SER A 124 13.54 -8.79 10.06
CA SER A 124 12.29 -8.34 9.45
C SER A 124 11.30 -9.47 9.24
N GLN A 125 11.79 -10.68 8.94
CA GLN A 125 10.96 -11.87 8.82
C GLN A 125 10.33 -12.23 10.18
N ASP A 126 11.11 -12.18 11.26
CA ASP A 126 10.63 -12.43 12.62
C ASP A 126 9.57 -11.41 13.04
N GLU A 127 9.76 -10.12 12.72
CA GLU A 127 8.75 -9.08 12.93
C GLU A 127 7.45 -9.35 12.17
N LEU A 128 7.54 -9.75 10.88
CA LEU A 128 6.36 -10.09 10.09
C LEU A 128 5.60 -11.29 10.66
N ILE A 129 6.33 -12.33 11.11
CA ILE A 129 5.76 -13.50 11.77
C ILE A 129 5.07 -13.08 13.06
N ALA A 130 5.69 -12.24 13.88
CA ALA A 130 5.12 -11.76 15.13
C ALA A 130 3.84 -10.93 14.91
N ILE A 131 3.83 -10.04 13.92
CA ILE A 131 2.65 -9.22 13.56
C ILE A 131 1.49 -10.12 13.12
N LEU A 132 1.73 -11.03 12.19
CA LEU A 132 0.69 -11.94 11.69
C LEU A 132 0.22 -12.92 12.77
N GLY A 133 1.14 -13.43 13.59
CA GLY A 133 0.82 -14.29 14.72
C GLY A 133 -0.07 -13.57 15.74
N THR A 134 0.24 -12.31 16.04
CA THR A 134 -0.55 -11.48 16.97
C THR A 134 -1.97 -11.26 16.44
N GLU A 135 -2.11 -10.86 15.17
CA GLU A 135 -3.42 -10.65 14.54
C GLU A 135 -4.24 -11.94 14.49
N LEU A 136 -3.60 -13.07 14.13
CA LEU A 136 -4.25 -14.38 14.09
C LEU A 136 -4.77 -14.78 15.47
N VAL A 137 -3.95 -14.63 16.51
CA VAL A 137 -4.32 -14.96 17.88
C VAL A 137 -5.46 -14.06 18.37
N GLN A 138 -5.41 -12.75 18.10
CA GLN A 138 -6.50 -11.83 18.43
C GLN A 138 -7.81 -12.22 17.74
N ARG A 139 -7.73 -12.64 16.47
CA ARG A 139 -8.89 -13.11 15.72
C ARG A 139 -9.48 -14.38 16.34
N ILE A 140 -8.65 -15.36 16.67
CA ILE A 140 -9.09 -16.59 17.35
C ILE A 140 -9.75 -16.26 18.69
N PHE A 141 -9.19 -15.35 19.48
CA PHE A 141 -9.80 -14.93 20.74
C PHE A 141 -11.15 -14.24 20.56
N ALA A 142 -11.31 -13.40 19.53
CA ALA A 142 -12.61 -12.82 19.21
C ALA A 142 -13.65 -13.90 18.91
N GLU A 143 -13.30 -14.89 18.10
CA GLU A 143 -14.19 -16.01 17.74
C GLU A 143 -14.53 -16.90 18.95
N VAL A 144 -13.56 -17.17 19.83
CA VAL A 144 -13.77 -17.92 21.07
C VAL A 144 -14.70 -17.17 22.02
N ASN A 145 -14.56 -15.85 22.14
CA ASN A 145 -15.43 -15.03 23.00
C ASN A 145 -16.87 -14.95 22.50
N GLU A 146 -17.08 -15.10 21.18
CA GLU A 146 -18.41 -15.16 20.57
C GLU A 146 -19.05 -16.56 20.67
N ALA A 147 -18.24 -17.61 20.82
CA ALA A 147 -18.72 -19.00 20.88
C ALA A 147 -19.46 -19.32 22.18
N HIS A 148 -20.60 -20.01 22.07
CA HIS A 148 -21.35 -20.49 23.24
C HIS A 148 -20.60 -21.57 24.05
N PHE A 149 -19.76 -22.36 23.37
CA PHE A 149 -19.01 -23.43 24.00
C PHE A 149 -17.56 -23.39 23.52
N PHE A 150 -16.65 -23.36 24.48
CA PHE A 150 -15.22 -23.52 24.25
C PHE A 150 -14.60 -24.42 25.32
N GLY A 151 -13.48 -25.03 24.99
CA GLY A 151 -12.65 -25.83 25.88
C GLY A 151 -11.18 -25.48 25.70
N MET A 152 -10.43 -25.53 26.79
CA MET A 152 -8.99 -25.29 26.81
C MET A 152 -8.27 -26.52 27.34
N PHE A 153 -7.12 -26.84 26.77
CA PHE A 153 -6.21 -27.86 27.28
C PHE A 153 -4.80 -27.30 27.32
N ALA A 154 -4.02 -27.75 28.31
CA ALA A 154 -2.64 -27.37 28.48
C ALA A 154 -1.82 -28.66 28.64
N ASP A 155 -0.83 -28.84 27.79
CA ASP A 155 0.05 -30.02 27.79
C ASP A 155 1.48 -29.57 28.09
N GLY A 156 2.05 -30.09 29.18
CA GLY A 156 3.38 -29.74 29.65
C GLY A 156 4.36 -30.86 29.33
N THR A 157 5.43 -30.56 28.59
CA THR A 157 6.54 -31.50 28.34
C THR A 157 7.85 -30.92 28.86
N PRO A 158 8.67 -31.68 29.60
CA PRO A 158 10.01 -31.25 29.99
C PRO A 158 10.88 -31.04 28.73
N ALA A 159 11.43 -29.84 28.56
CA ALA A 159 12.30 -29.51 27.43
C ALA A 159 13.75 -29.98 27.68
N VAL A 160 14.53 -30.04 26.58
CA VAL A 160 15.98 -30.31 26.63
C VAL A 160 16.69 -29.08 27.23
N GLY A 161 16.69 -28.98 28.56
CA GLY A 161 17.25 -27.83 29.27
C GLY A 161 16.74 -27.58 30.70
N HIS A 162 15.89 -28.46 31.25
CA HIS A 162 15.19 -28.26 32.54
C HIS A 162 14.16 -27.12 32.55
N GLU A 163 13.79 -26.59 31.38
CA GLU A 163 12.64 -25.68 31.23
C GLU A 163 11.37 -26.48 30.90
N GLU A 164 10.22 -26.06 31.43
CA GLU A 164 8.93 -26.64 31.10
C GLU A 164 8.40 -26.00 29.80
N CYS A 165 8.15 -26.79 28.76
CA CYS A 165 7.40 -26.33 27.59
C CYS A 165 5.91 -26.57 27.83
N LEU A 166 5.12 -25.50 27.79
CA LEU A 166 3.65 -25.56 27.90
C LEU A 166 2.99 -25.30 26.54
N ALA A 167 2.28 -26.29 26.01
CA ALA A 167 1.42 -26.14 24.85
C ALA A 167 -0.02 -25.85 25.30
N LEU A 168 -0.56 -24.70 24.91
CA LEU A 168 -1.97 -24.35 25.13
C LEU A 168 -2.77 -24.59 23.84
N GLY A 169 -3.86 -25.34 23.96
CA GLY A 169 -4.80 -25.56 22.89
C GLY A 169 -6.21 -25.11 23.26
N VAL A 170 -6.90 -24.50 22.30
CA VAL A 170 -8.29 -24.04 22.43
C VAL A 170 -9.14 -24.74 21.37
N ARG A 171 -10.34 -25.18 21.75
CA ARG A 171 -11.37 -25.69 20.84
C ARG A 171 -12.66 -24.94 21.09
N TYR A 172 -13.32 -24.46 20.05
CA TYR A 172 -14.59 -23.74 20.15
C TYR A 172 -15.51 -24.18 19.01
N VAL A 173 -16.82 -23.98 19.20
CA VAL A 173 -17.83 -24.31 18.19
C VAL A 173 -18.17 -23.05 17.40
N ASP A 174 -17.85 -23.06 16.11
CA ASP A 174 -18.24 -22.02 15.16
C ASP A 174 -19.67 -22.30 14.65
N ILE A 175 -20.66 -21.63 15.23
CA ILE A 175 -22.06 -21.69 14.78
C ILE A 175 -22.27 -20.52 13.82
N LYS A 176 -21.86 -20.69 12.56
CA LYS A 176 -22.21 -19.76 11.48
C LYS A 176 -23.65 -19.93 11.04
#